data_AF-A0A7Z9K2I9-F1
#
_entry.id   AF-A0A7Z9K2I9-F1
#
_cell.length_a   1.000
_cell.length_b   1.000
_cell.length_c   1.000
_cell.angle_alpha   90.00
_cell.angle_beta   90.00
_cell.angle_gamma   90.00
#
_symmetry.space_group_name_H-M   'P 1'
#
loop_
_entity.id
_entity.type
_entity.pdbx_description
1 polymer ?
#
loop_
_entity_poly.entity_id
_entity_poly.type
_entity_poly.pdbx_seq_one_letter_code
_entity_poly.pdbx_strand_id
1 'polypeptide(L)'
;METATVLRVGIGGPVGSGKTALVNELCQAMRNDFSIAVVTNDIYTKEDAQFLVHHQALDQERIVGVETGGCPHTAIREDASINLIAVDELCKKFEPLDMVFIESGGDNLSATFSPELADLMIYVIDVSAGDKIPRKGGPGITRSDLLVINKIDLALGDEPETGRLP
;
A
#
# COMPACT_ATOMS: atom_id res chain seq x y z
N MET A 1 -21.66 22.66 7.71
CA MET A 1 -20.29 22.21 8.01
C MET A 1 -19.93 21.26 6.91
N GLU A 2 -18.91 21.59 6.14
CA GLU A 2 -18.39 20.71 5.10
C GLU A 2 -17.80 19.50 5.82
N THR A 3 -18.40 18.32 5.66
CA THR A 3 -17.85 17.08 6.20
C THR A 3 -16.50 16.87 5.52
N ALA A 4 -15.41 17.00 6.26
CA ALA A 4 -14.09 16.70 5.74
C ALA A 4 -14.12 15.26 5.23
N THR A 5 -13.94 15.08 3.92
CA THR A 5 -13.91 13.77 3.29
C THR A 5 -12.63 13.06 3.74
N VAL A 6 -12.77 11.89 4.37
CA VAL A 6 -11.64 11.05 4.78
C VAL A 6 -10.75 10.78 3.58
N LEU A 7 -9.44 11.04 3.71
CA LEU A 7 -8.49 10.79 2.63
C LEU A 7 -8.21 9.29 2.52
N ARG A 8 -8.40 8.71 1.33
CA ARG A 8 -8.14 7.28 1.08
C ARG A 8 -6.88 7.11 0.26
N VAL A 9 -5.88 6.45 0.83
CA VAL A 9 -4.56 6.28 0.21
C VAL A 9 -4.33 4.80 -0.11
N GLY A 10 -4.32 4.47 -1.39
CA GLY A 10 -4.02 3.13 -1.88
C GLY A 10 -2.51 2.87 -1.89
N ILE A 11 -2.08 1.77 -1.26
CA ILE A 11 -0.69 1.30 -1.26
C ILE A 11 -0.60 0.02 -2.09
N GLY A 12 -0.10 0.14 -3.31
CA GLY A 12 0.04 -0.95 -4.27
C GLY A 12 1.48 -1.37 -4.50
N GLY A 13 1.69 -2.51 -5.15
CA GLY A 13 3.03 -3.00 -5.49
C GLY A 13 3.14 -4.53 -5.52
N PRO A 14 4.27 -5.08 -6.01
CA PRO A 14 4.54 -6.51 -5.99
C PRO A 14 4.48 -7.15 -4.60
N VAL A 15 4.27 -8.47 -4.59
CA VAL A 15 4.44 -9.30 -3.39
C VAL A 15 5.88 -9.12 -2.90
N GLY A 16 6.05 -8.85 -1.61
CA GLY A 16 7.35 -8.69 -0.99
C GLY A 16 8.06 -7.35 -1.23
N SER A 17 7.47 -6.38 -1.94
CA SER A 17 8.12 -5.07 -2.18
C SER A 17 8.24 -4.17 -0.93
N GLY A 18 7.53 -4.54 0.15
CA GLY A 18 7.58 -3.84 1.44
C GLY A 18 6.41 -2.88 1.69
N LYS A 19 5.25 -3.12 1.07
CA LYS A 19 4.01 -2.35 1.29
C LYS A 19 3.59 -2.30 2.77
N THR A 20 3.46 -3.46 3.40
CA THR A 20 3.09 -3.57 4.83
C THR A 20 4.09 -2.88 5.74
N ALA A 21 5.39 -2.97 5.42
CA ALA A 21 6.43 -2.26 6.16
C ALA A 21 6.28 -0.73 6.01
N LEU A 22 6.02 -0.24 4.81
CA LEU A 22 5.72 1.18 4.58
C LEU A 22 4.48 1.64 5.35
N VAL A 23 3.40 0.85 5.32
CA VAL A 23 2.16 1.14 6.06
C VAL A 23 2.43 1.21 7.57
N ASN A 24 3.20 0.27 8.12
CA ASN A 24 3.61 0.30 9.52
C ASN A 24 4.34 1.59 9.89
N GLU A 25 5.37 1.97 9.13
CA GLU A 25 6.16 3.18 9.39
C GLU A 25 5.31 4.45 9.30
N LEU A 26 4.45 4.55 8.28
CA LEU A 26 3.52 5.67 8.14
C LEU A 26 2.56 5.76 9.33
N CYS A 27 2.00 4.62 9.77
CA CYS A 27 1.13 4.59 10.93
C CYS A 27 1.85 5.08 12.19
N GLN A 28 3.04 4.55 12.48
CA GLN A 28 3.80 4.93 13.67
C GLN A 28 4.19 6.40 13.66
N ALA A 29 4.55 6.95 12.49
CA ALA A 29 4.94 8.34 12.34
C ALA A 29 3.76 9.31 12.45
N MET A 30 2.57 8.93 11.97
CA MET A 30 1.44 9.86 11.79
C MET A 30 0.34 9.74 12.86
N ARG A 31 0.23 8.60 13.57
CA ARG A 31 -0.90 8.32 14.48
C ARG A 31 -1.08 9.27 15.66
N ASN A 32 -0.07 10.08 15.99
CA ASN A 32 -0.17 11.06 17.08
C ASN A 32 -0.78 12.39 16.62
N ASP A 33 -0.69 12.68 15.32
CA ASP A 33 -1.14 13.94 14.72
C ASP A 33 -2.43 13.77 13.90
N PHE A 34 -2.71 12.54 13.43
CA PHE A 34 -3.86 12.23 12.59
C PHE A 34 -4.63 11.01 13.12
N SER A 35 -5.96 11.07 13.05
CA SER A 35 -6.84 9.91 13.24
C SER A 35 -6.79 9.05 11.98
N ILE A 36 -6.10 7.91 12.06
CA ILE A 36 -5.86 7.03 10.91
C ILE A 36 -6.37 5.61 11.14
N ALA A 37 -6.64 4.90 10.05
CA ALA A 37 -7.00 3.49 10.02
C ALA A 37 -6.39 2.78 8.80
N VAL A 38 -6.40 1.44 8.81
CA VAL A 38 -5.82 0.62 7.75
C VAL A 38 -6.78 -0.48 7.34
N VAL A 39 -6.90 -0.68 6.03
CA VAL A 39 -7.49 -1.88 5.42
C VAL A 39 -6.39 -2.62 4.68
N THR A 40 -6.07 -3.84 5.08
CA THR A 40 -5.12 -4.70 4.37
C THR A 40 -5.87 -5.74 3.57
N ASN A 41 -5.42 -6.00 2.35
CA ASN A 41 -5.96 -7.05 1.49
C ASN A 41 -4.99 -8.22 1.45
N ASP A 42 -5.48 -9.44 1.59
CA ASP A 42 -4.71 -10.64 1.31
C ASP A 42 -5.63 -11.73 0.72
N ILE A 43 -5.07 -12.65 -0.05
CA ILE A 43 -5.86 -13.60 -0.86
C ILE A 43 -6.46 -14.70 0.03
N TYR A 44 -5.64 -15.24 0.94
CA TYR A 44 -5.97 -16.46 1.70
C TYR A 44 -5.82 -16.30 3.21
N THR A 45 -5.25 -15.20 3.69
CA THR A 45 -4.90 -15.04 5.09
C THR A 45 -5.22 -13.63 5.59
N LYS A 46 -4.86 -13.36 6.85
CA LYS A 46 -4.88 -12.01 7.45
C LYS A 46 -3.52 -11.63 8.01
N GLU A 47 -2.45 -12.18 7.42
CA GLU A 47 -1.09 -12.04 7.89
C GLU A 47 -0.68 -10.55 7.98
N ASP A 48 -0.97 -9.75 6.97
CA ASP A 48 -0.60 -8.33 6.95
C ASP A 48 -1.31 -7.52 8.05
N ALA A 49 -2.61 -7.78 8.29
CA ALA A 49 -3.33 -7.16 9.41
C ALA A 49 -2.74 -7.59 10.76
N GLN A 50 -2.43 -8.89 10.93
CA GLN A 50 -1.82 -9.42 12.15
C GLN A 50 -0.43 -8.85 12.39
N PHE A 51 0.37 -8.70 11.33
CA PHE A 51 1.66 -8.04 11.36
C PHE A 51 1.53 -6.61 11.91
N LEU A 52 0.62 -5.79 11.36
CA LEU A 52 0.43 -4.41 11.80
C LEU A 52 -0.03 -4.32 13.27
N VAL A 53 -0.91 -5.23 13.71
CA VAL A 53 -1.35 -5.30 15.11
C VAL A 53 -0.19 -5.71 16.02
N HIS A 54 0.59 -6.72 15.63
CA HIS A 54 1.74 -7.21 16.40
C HIS A 54 2.82 -6.14 16.56
N HIS A 55 3.09 -5.38 15.50
CA HIS A 55 4.03 -4.27 15.49
C HIS A 55 3.47 -2.99 16.11
N GLN A 56 2.24 -3.06 16.65
CA GLN A 56 1.57 -1.93 17.28
C GLN A 56 1.54 -0.71 16.35
N ALA A 57 1.26 -0.91 15.06
CA ALA A 57 1.13 0.19 14.11
C ALA A 57 0.01 1.14 14.56
N LEU A 58 -1.16 0.57 14.88
CA LEU A 58 -2.33 1.22 15.46
C LEU A 58 -3.01 0.27 16.45
N ASP A 59 -4.02 0.77 17.17
CA ASP A 59 -4.94 -0.09 17.91
C ASP A 59 -5.61 -1.09 16.97
N GLN A 60 -5.78 -2.34 17.42
CA GLN A 60 -6.31 -3.43 16.60
C GLN A 60 -7.65 -3.09 15.93
N GLU A 61 -8.50 -2.32 16.61
CA GLU A 61 -9.79 -1.93 16.08
C GLU A 61 -9.74 -1.00 14.86
N ARG A 62 -8.58 -0.38 14.60
CA ARG A 62 -8.31 0.50 13.46
C ARG A 62 -7.69 -0.24 12.27
N ILE A 63 -7.45 -1.55 12.39
CA ILE A 63 -6.82 -2.37 11.35
C ILE A 63 -7.81 -3.46 10.94
N VAL A 64 -8.22 -3.45 9.67
CA VAL A 64 -9.16 -4.41 9.09
C VAL A 64 -8.45 -5.25 8.03
N GLY A 65 -8.38 -6.56 8.24
CA GLY A 65 -7.92 -7.52 7.25
C GLY A 65 -9.08 -8.04 6.39
N VAL A 66 -9.04 -7.73 5.10
CA VAL A 66 -9.96 -8.18 4.06
C VAL A 66 -9.36 -9.35 3.31
N GLU A 67 -10.09 -10.47 3.30
CA GLU A 67 -9.76 -11.61 2.45
C GLU A 67 -10.42 -11.41 1.09
N THR A 68 -9.63 -11.15 0.06
CA THR A 68 -10.14 -10.81 -1.28
C THR A 68 -10.62 -12.05 -2.04
N GLY A 69 -10.17 -13.24 -1.62
CA GLY A 69 -10.17 -14.41 -2.48
C GLY A 69 -9.32 -14.17 -3.73
N GLY A 70 -9.68 -14.84 -4.84
CA GLY A 70 -8.98 -14.92 -6.12
C GLY A 70 -7.99 -13.81 -6.51
N CYS A 71 -8.36 -12.93 -7.45
CA CYS A 71 -7.43 -11.98 -8.08
C CYS A 71 -7.35 -10.64 -7.30
N PRO A 72 -6.19 -10.26 -6.74
CA PRO A 72 -6.02 -9.04 -5.94
C PRO A 72 -6.45 -7.74 -6.64
N HIS A 73 -6.17 -7.60 -7.94
CA HIS A 73 -6.59 -6.42 -8.70
C HIS A 73 -8.10 -6.19 -8.68
N THR A 74 -8.91 -7.26 -8.66
CA THR A 74 -10.37 -7.14 -8.67
C THR A 74 -10.87 -6.44 -7.42
N ALA A 75 -10.35 -6.82 -6.24
CA ALA A 75 -10.76 -6.25 -4.97
C ALA A 75 -10.41 -4.77 -4.80
N ILE A 76 -9.46 -4.24 -5.59
CA ILE A 76 -9.06 -2.82 -5.52
C ILE A 76 -9.50 -2.01 -6.74
N ARG A 77 -10.05 -2.64 -7.78
CA ARG A 77 -10.33 -1.99 -9.07
C ARG A 77 -11.68 -2.36 -9.65
N GLU A 78 -11.87 -3.60 -10.08
CA GLU A 78 -13.08 -4.00 -10.81
C GLU A 78 -14.30 -4.17 -9.89
N ASP A 79 -14.09 -4.69 -8.68
CA ASP A 79 -15.10 -4.84 -7.64
C ASP A 79 -14.49 -4.48 -6.28
N ALA A 80 -14.46 -3.18 -6.01
CA ALA A 80 -13.93 -2.62 -4.77
C ALA A 80 -14.92 -2.67 -3.58
N SER A 81 -16.08 -3.32 -3.75
CA SER A 81 -17.18 -3.27 -2.79
C SER A 81 -16.77 -3.68 -1.38
N ILE A 82 -16.00 -4.74 -1.22
CA ILE A 82 -15.54 -5.23 0.08
C ILE A 82 -14.64 -4.22 0.80
N ASN A 83 -13.77 -3.54 0.06
CA ASN A 83 -12.91 -2.50 0.62
C ASN A 83 -13.71 -1.23 0.93
N LEU A 84 -14.65 -0.83 0.08
CA LEU A 84 -15.52 0.32 0.31
C LEU A 84 -16.37 0.15 1.58
N ILE A 85 -16.90 -1.06 1.80
CA ILE A 85 -17.64 -1.39 3.02
C ILE A 85 -16.72 -1.28 4.25
N ALA A 86 -15.51 -1.87 4.19
CA ALA A 86 -14.56 -1.79 5.30
C ALA A 86 -14.15 -0.34 5.63
N VAL A 87 -13.92 0.48 4.61
CA VAL A 87 -13.62 1.92 4.78
C VAL A 87 -14.80 2.65 5.43
N ASP A 88 -16.04 2.43 4.95
CA ASP A 88 -17.24 3.06 5.50
C ASP A 88 -17.49 2.67 6.97
N GLU A 89 -17.25 1.41 7.34
CA GLU A 89 -17.33 0.95 8.73
C GLU A 89 -16.29 1.64 9.63
N LEU A 90 -15.05 1.79 9.16
CA LEU A 90 -14.00 2.51 9.89
C LEU A 90 -14.34 3.99 10.07
N CYS A 91 -14.83 4.65 9.02
CA CYS A 91 -15.26 6.04 9.07
C CYS A 91 -16.36 6.26 10.11
N LYS A 92 -17.36 5.35 10.17
CA LYS A 92 -18.43 5.42 11.17
C LYS A 92 -17.95 5.14 12.58
N LYS A 93 -16.97 4.24 12.75
CA LYS A 93 -16.45 3.84 14.07
C LYS A 93 -15.54 4.90 14.69
N PHE A 94 -14.79 5.65 13.88
CA PHE A 94 -13.72 6.53 14.36
C PHE A 94 -13.89 7.99 13.90
N GLU A 95 -15.02 8.63 14.19
CA GLU A 95 -15.27 10.02 13.79
C GLU A 95 -14.64 11.06 14.75
N PRO A 96 -13.86 12.04 14.26
CA PRO A 96 -13.42 12.21 12.87
C PRO A 96 -12.24 11.29 12.52
N LEU A 97 -12.28 10.75 11.30
CA LEU A 97 -11.19 9.99 10.70
C LEU A 97 -10.56 10.86 9.62
N ASP A 98 -9.25 11.07 9.69
CA ASP A 98 -8.55 11.92 8.73
C ASP A 98 -8.13 11.12 7.50
N MET A 99 -7.69 9.87 7.68
CA MET A 99 -7.13 9.05 6.61
C MET A 99 -7.38 7.54 6.80
N VAL A 100 -7.54 6.84 5.67
CA VAL A 100 -7.48 5.37 5.61
C VAL A 100 -6.44 4.93 4.59
N PHE A 101 -5.49 4.10 5.03
CA PHE A 101 -4.59 3.39 4.13
C PHE A 101 -5.24 2.10 3.64
N ILE A 102 -5.21 1.84 2.34
CA ILE A 102 -5.70 0.58 1.74
C ILE A 102 -4.52 -0.13 1.08
N GLU A 103 -3.98 -1.16 1.74
CA GLU A 103 -2.92 -1.99 1.18
C GLU A 103 -3.50 -3.07 0.27
N SER A 104 -2.95 -3.23 -0.94
CA SER A 104 -3.31 -4.34 -1.83
C SER A 104 -2.57 -5.64 -1.46
N GLY A 105 -3.15 -6.81 -1.76
CA GLY A 105 -2.55 -8.14 -1.46
C GLY A 105 -1.33 -8.54 -2.29
N GLY A 106 -0.63 -7.57 -2.90
CA GLY A 106 0.48 -7.80 -3.80
C GLY A 106 0.03 -8.18 -5.20
N ASP A 107 0.55 -7.47 -6.21
CA ASP A 107 0.16 -7.69 -7.60
C ASP A 107 1.29 -7.24 -8.55
N ASN A 108 1.18 -7.57 -9.83
CA ASN A 108 2.11 -7.19 -10.86
C ASN A 108 2.02 -5.68 -11.19
N LEU A 109 2.88 -5.22 -12.11
CA LEU A 109 3.05 -3.82 -12.53
C LEU A 109 1.79 -3.16 -13.12
N SER A 110 0.75 -3.94 -13.43
CA SER A 110 -0.52 -3.45 -13.96
C SER A 110 -1.52 -2.98 -12.91
N ALA A 111 -1.29 -3.28 -11.63
CA ALA A 111 -2.25 -2.99 -10.57
C ALA A 111 -2.40 -1.49 -10.33
N THR A 112 -3.65 -1.05 -10.26
CA THR A 112 -4.08 0.31 -9.96
C THR A 112 -5.35 0.27 -9.12
N PHE A 113 -5.55 1.28 -8.28
CA PHE A 113 -6.78 1.43 -7.53
C PHE A 113 -7.89 2.05 -8.39
N SER A 114 -9.14 1.66 -8.12
CA SER A 114 -10.30 2.40 -8.61
C SER A 114 -10.29 3.82 -8.01
N PRO A 115 -10.60 4.87 -8.79
CA PRO A 115 -10.81 6.21 -8.26
C PRO A 115 -11.94 6.28 -7.22
N GLU A 116 -12.86 5.31 -7.23
CA GLU A 116 -13.88 5.20 -6.20
C GLU A 116 -13.32 4.73 -4.85
N LEU A 117 -12.20 3.99 -4.85
CA LEU A 117 -11.60 3.41 -3.65
C LEU A 117 -10.47 4.26 -3.07
N ALA A 118 -9.60 4.83 -3.91
CA ALA A 118 -8.45 5.60 -3.47
C ALA A 118 -8.40 6.97 -4.14
N ASP A 119 -8.17 8.01 -3.33
CA ASP A 119 -7.96 9.38 -3.78
C ASP A 119 -6.51 9.63 -4.22
N LEU A 120 -5.57 8.93 -3.59
CA LEU A 120 -4.14 8.90 -3.93
C LEU A 120 -3.62 7.47 -3.98
N MET A 121 -2.66 7.22 -4.87
CA MET A 121 -2.02 5.93 -5.04
C MET A 121 -0.50 6.03 -4.89
N ILE A 122 0.02 5.33 -3.88
CA ILE A 122 1.45 5.07 -3.70
C ILE A 122 1.74 3.67 -4.26
N TYR A 123 2.73 3.56 -5.14
CA TYR A 123 3.17 2.27 -5.68
C TYR A 123 4.57 1.94 -5.22
N VAL A 124 4.76 0.75 -4.65
CA VAL A 124 6.00 0.30 -4.03
C VAL A 124 6.64 -0.79 -4.87
N ILE A 125 7.82 -0.52 -5.41
CA ILE A 125 8.73 -1.52 -5.99
C ILE A 125 9.97 -1.63 -5.11
N ASP A 126 10.81 -2.63 -5.35
CA ASP A 126 12.06 -2.80 -4.58
C ASP A 126 13.24 -3.15 -5.48
N VAL A 127 14.45 -2.83 -5.01
CA VAL A 127 15.70 -3.05 -5.75
C VAL A 127 15.93 -4.53 -6.07
N SER A 128 15.55 -5.45 -5.19
CA SER A 128 15.77 -6.89 -5.39
C SER A 128 14.92 -7.48 -6.52
N ALA A 129 13.85 -6.80 -6.94
CA ALA A 129 13.07 -7.15 -8.13
C ALA A 129 13.80 -6.88 -9.46
N GLY A 130 14.91 -6.12 -9.43
CA GLY A 130 15.82 -5.88 -10.54
C GLY A 130 15.71 -4.48 -11.17
N ASP A 131 16.86 -3.96 -11.61
CA ASP A 131 17.05 -2.61 -12.18
C ASP A 131 16.15 -2.30 -13.40
N LYS A 132 15.71 -3.33 -14.13
CA LYS A 132 14.84 -3.22 -15.31
C LYS A 132 13.36 -3.04 -14.97
N ILE A 133 12.95 -3.16 -13.71
CA ILE A 133 11.53 -3.05 -13.31
C ILE A 133 10.92 -1.70 -13.74
N PRO A 134 11.54 -0.53 -13.45
CA PRO A 134 11.02 0.76 -13.94
C PRO A 134 10.84 0.80 -15.47
N ARG A 135 11.76 0.19 -16.23
CA ARG A 135 11.72 0.17 -17.70
C ARG A 135 10.63 -0.74 -18.27
N LYS A 136 10.10 -1.70 -17.49
CA LYS A 136 8.94 -2.48 -17.89
C LYS A 136 7.64 -1.65 -17.91
N GLY A 137 7.64 -0.47 -17.28
CA GLY A 137 6.49 0.42 -17.22
C GLY A 137 5.32 -0.22 -16.48
N GLY A 138 4.12 -0.04 -17.01
CA GLY A 138 2.88 -0.44 -16.34
C GLY A 138 2.23 0.73 -15.59
N PRO A 139 0.90 0.71 -15.45
CA PRO A 139 0.16 1.73 -14.73
C PRO A 139 0.68 2.03 -13.32
N GLY A 140 1.12 1.03 -12.55
CA GLY A 140 1.66 1.26 -11.20
C GLY A 140 2.92 2.14 -11.20
N ILE A 141 3.77 2.00 -12.21
CA ILE A 141 4.99 2.82 -12.35
C ILE A 141 4.71 4.18 -13.00
N THR A 142 3.80 4.21 -13.98
CA THR A 142 3.60 5.38 -14.85
C THR A 142 2.46 6.30 -14.45
N ARG A 143 1.57 5.85 -13.55
CA ARG A 143 0.34 6.57 -13.19
C ARG A 143 0.08 6.67 -11.68
N SER A 144 0.92 6.09 -10.82
CA SER A 144 0.84 6.35 -9.38
C SER A 144 1.15 7.81 -9.09
N ASP A 145 0.49 8.38 -8.08
CA ASP A 145 0.81 9.72 -7.59
C ASP A 145 2.20 9.78 -6.94
N LEU A 146 2.64 8.66 -6.35
CA LEU A 146 3.98 8.50 -5.79
C LEU A 146 4.52 7.09 -6.05
N LEU A 147 5.73 7.00 -6.61
CA LEU A 147 6.48 5.75 -6.77
C LEU A 147 7.57 5.66 -5.68
N VAL A 148 7.56 4.57 -4.93
CA VAL A 148 8.57 4.23 -3.92
C VAL A 148 9.46 3.12 -4.45
N ILE A 149 10.78 3.34 -4.43
CA ILE A 149 11.80 2.33 -4.70
C ILE A 149 12.43 1.92 -3.36
N ASN A 150 12.00 0.78 -2.85
CA ASN A 150 12.36 0.28 -1.53
C ASN A 150 13.61 -0.61 -1.55
N LYS A 151 14.16 -0.89 -0.36
CA LYS A 151 15.30 -1.80 -0.15
C LYS A 151 16.57 -1.38 -0.88
N ILE A 152 16.86 -0.08 -0.91
CA ILE A 152 18.02 0.47 -1.61
C ILE A 152 19.35 -0.01 -1.03
N ASP A 153 19.35 -0.44 0.23
CA ASP A 153 20.48 -1.07 0.91
C ASP A 153 20.89 -2.41 0.29
N LEU A 154 19.97 -3.08 -0.42
CA LEU A 154 20.26 -4.30 -1.18
C LEU A 154 20.87 -4.02 -2.56
N ALA A 155 21.01 -2.76 -2.96
CA ALA A 155 21.85 -2.40 -4.09
C ALA A 155 23.30 -2.70 -3.70
N LEU A 156 23.76 -3.91 -4.01
CA LEU A 156 25.19 -4.22 -3.96
C LEU A 156 25.90 -3.20 -4.84
N GLY A 157 26.96 -2.59 -4.31
CA GLY A 157 27.72 -1.58 -5.01
C GLY A 157 28.08 -2.07 -6.41
N ASP A 158 27.62 -1.34 -7.42
CA ASP A 158 28.50 -1.03 -8.52
C ASP A 158 29.72 -0.36 -7.86
N GLU A 159 30.76 -1.13 -7.52
CA GLU A 159 32.07 -0.51 -7.55
C GLU A 159 32.18 0.13 -8.93
N PRO A 160 32.51 1.43 -9.03
CA PRO A 160 32.72 2.02 -10.33
C PRO A 160 33.74 1.13 -11.04
N GLU A 161 33.39 0.62 -12.22
CA GLU A 161 34.39 0.03 -13.12
C GLU A 161 35.49 1.07 -13.24
N THR A 162 36.58 0.86 -12.49
CA THR A 162 37.80 1.65 -12.62
C THR A 162 38.20 1.49 -14.06
N GLY A 163 38.12 2.59 -14.80
CA GLY A 163 38.08 2.59 -16.24
C GLY A 163 39.10 1.66 -16.88
N ARG A 164 38.60 0.68 -17.63
CA ARG A 164 39.31 0.10 -18.76
C ARG A 164 38.31 -0.13 -19.89
N LEU A 165 38.20 0.88 -20.74
CA LEU A 165 37.83 0.63 -22.13
C LEU A 165 38.91 -0.27 -22.76
N PRO A 166 38.55 -1.28 -23.58
CA PRO A 166 39.48 -1.91 -24.49
C PRO A 166 39.97 -0.93 -25.57
#